data_AF-A0A2A5AW28-F1
#
_entry.id   AF-A0A2A5AW28-F1
#
_cell.length_a   1.000
_cell.length_b   1.000
_cell.length_c   1.000
_cell.angle_alpha   90.00
_cell.angle_beta   90.00
_cell.angle_gamma   90.00
#
_symmetry.space_group_name_H-M   'P 1'
#
loop_
_entity.id
_entity.type
_entity.pdbx_description
1 polymer ?
#
loop_
_entity_poly.entity_id
_entity_poly.type
_entity_poly.pdbx_seq_one_letter_code
_entity_poly.pdbx_strand_id
1 'polypeptide(L)'
;MKKNALFLLSLFISLSLFSQIDKSEKIKYRKLPYADFKKLSVNDTSSAVIDLFFDKKDNAIYNQMSLLPLTIILLAIPPAHFVGVGSAAISVPLFINGSYTLVKYRKKKLYMVLTEYKQTQNLPIWVRKKVNRRLKNYELLPINY
;
A
#
# COMPACT_ATOMS: atom_id res chain seq x y z
N MET A 1 -10.20 40.11 15.54
CA MET A 1 -10.25 39.11 14.44
C MET A 1 -11.31 38.08 14.77
N LYS A 2 -12.28 37.84 13.87
CA LYS A 2 -13.42 36.95 14.13
C LYS A 2 -12.91 35.51 14.40
N LYS A 3 -13.44 34.82 15.43
CA LYS A 3 -13.07 33.43 15.80
C LYS A 3 -12.99 32.48 14.59
N ASN A 4 -13.86 32.68 13.60
CA ASN A 4 -13.92 31.89 12.37
C ASN A 4 -12.65 32.02 11.50
N ALA A 5 -11.97 33.17 11.53
CA ALA A 5 -10.73 33.36 10.77
C ALA A 5 -9.55 32.58 11.38
N LEU A 6 -9.53 32.44 12.71
CA LEU A 6 -8.49 31.70 13.42
C LEU A 6 -8.62 30.19 13.21
N PHE A 7 -9.86 29.70 13.13
CA PHE A 7 -10.16 28.32 12.77
C PHE A 7 -9.78 27.98 11.31
N LEU A 8 -10.05 28.88 10.37
CA LEU A 8 -9.64 28.69 8.98
C LEU A 8 -8.11 28.68 8.84
N LEU A 9 -7.42 29.59 9.54
CA LEU A 9 -5.95 29.65 9.51
C LEU A 9 -5.30 28.37 10.05
N SER A 10 -5.82 27.79 11.15
CA SER A 10 -5.31 26.53 11.69
C SER A 10 -5.56 25.34 10.74
N LEU A 11 -6.68 25.35 10.01
CA LEU A 11 -6.98 24.37 8.98
C LEU A 11 -5.98 24.43 7.82
N PHE A 12 -5.64 25.64 7.35
CA PHE A 12 -4.68 25.82 6.26
C PHE A 12 -3.24 25.44 6.65
N ILE A 13 -2.83 25.71 7.90
CA ILE A 13 -1.48 25.35 8.39
C ILE A 13 -1.33 23.82 8.54
N SER A 14 -2.38 23.11 8.96
CA SER A 14 -2.34 21.65 9.06
C SER A 14 -2.33 20.96 7.69
N LEU A 15 -2.96 21.55 6.67
CA LEU A 15 -2.94 21.05 5.29
C LEU A 15 -1.57 21.19 4.61
N SER A 16 -0.83 22.28 4.88
CA SER A 16 0.47 22.54 4.24
C SER A 16 1.57 21.58 4.72
N LEU A 17 1.55 21.18 6.00
CA LEU A 17 2.46 20.19 6.57
C LEU A 17 2.31 18.80 5.94
N PHE A 18 1.12 18.48 5.41
CA PHE A 18 0.85 17.18 4.78
C PHE A 18 1.31 17.11 3.32
N SER A 19 1.61 18.25 2.68
CA SER A 19 1.94 18.34 1.24
C SER A 19 3.43 18.09 0.92
N GLN A 20 4.30 17.88 1.92
CA GLN A 20 5.73 17.58 1.72
C GLN A 20 6.01 16.13 1.27
N ILE A 21 5.17 15.56 0.39
CA ILE A 21 5.40 14.21 -0.13
C ILE A 21 6.42 14.28 -1.28
N ASP A 22 7.69 14.02 -0.93
CA ASP A 22 8.85 13.65 -1.75
C ASP A 22 8.69 13.78 -3.28
N LYS A 23 9.18 14.90 -3.83
CA LYS A 23 9.28 15.17 -5.28
C LYS A 23 10.49 14.48 -5.97
N SER A 24 11.29 13.66 -5.28
CA SER A 24 12.63 13.24 -5.77
C SER A 24 12.77 11.79 -6.26
N GLU A 25 11.68 11.08 -6.58
CA GLU A 25 11.81 9.70 -7.09
C GLU A 25 12.07 9.63 -8.60
N LYS A 26 13.30 9.22 -8.98
CA LYS A 26 13.71 8.96 -10.38
C LYS A 26 12.89 7.85 -11.06
N ILE A 27 12.34 6.90 -10.30
CA ILE A 27 11.54 5.78 -10.83
C ILE A 27 10.15 5.80 -10.20
N LYS A 28 9.11 5.76 -11.04
CA LYS A 28 7.70 5.72 -10.59
C LYS A 28 7.30 4.29 -10.20
N TYR A 29 7.81 3.79 -9.07
CA TYR A 29 7.61 2.41 -8.60
C TYR A 29 6.13 1.98 -8.57
N ARG A 30 5.22 2.89 -8.23
CA ARG A 30 3.76 2.64 -8.24
C ARG A 30 3.25 2.10 -9.58
N LYS A 31 3.76 2.64 -10.69
CA LYS A 31 3.27 2.34 -12.04
C LYS A 31 3.79 1.01 -12.57
N LEU A 32 4.81 0.42 -11.94
CA LEU A 32 5.41 -0.83 -12.41
C LEU A 32 4.44 -2.01 -12.23
N PRO A 33 3.98 -2.67 -13.31
CA PRO A 33 3.22 -3.91 -13.25
C PRO A 33 4.10 -5.09 -12.84
N TYR A 34 3.47 -6.23 -12.55
CA TYR A 34 4.16 -7.48 -12.22
C TYR A 34 5.20 -7.86 -13.28
N ALA A 35 4.85 -7.72 -14.57
CA ALA A 35 5.74 -8.02 -15.70
C ALA A 35 7.06 -7.25 -15.65
N ASP A 36 7.04 -5.99 -15.20
CA ASP A 36 8.27 -5.19 -15.11
C ASP A 36 9.15 -5.60 -13.92
N PHE A 37 8.54 -6.07 -12.82
CA PHE A 37 9.30 -6.67 -11.73
C PHE A 37 9.84 -8.06 -12.10
N LYS A 38 9.10 -8.84 -12.89
CA LYS A 38 9.54 -10.15 -13.37
C LYS A 38 10.81 -10.05 -14.22
N LYS A 39 10.98 -8.99 -15.00
CA LYS A 39 12.25 -8.72 -15.73
C LYS A 39 13.46 -8.53 -14.80
N LEU A 40 13.24 -8.19 -13.53
CA LEU A 40 14.29 -8.03 -12.51
C LEU A 40 14.57 -9.34 -11.74
N SER A 41 13.81 -10.42 -11.97
CA SER A 41 14.04 -11.71 -11.32
C SER A 41 15.30 -12.38 -11.88
N VAL A 42 16.15 -12.89 -11.00
CA VAL A 42 17.38 -13.62 -11.35
C VAL A 42 17.19 -15.13 -11.25
N ASN A 43 16.32 -15.59 -10.35
CA ASN A 43 16.04 -16.99 -10.06
C ASN A 43 14.63 -17.21 -9.47
N ASP A 44 14.25 -18.47 -9.25
CA ASP A 44 12.95 -18.85 -8.69
C ASP A 44 12.69 -18.24 -7.31
N THR A 45 13.74 -18.07 -6.50
CA THR A 45 13.66 -17.38 -5.20
C THR A 45 13.22 -15.92 -5.36
N SER A 46 13.80 -15.19 -6.31
CA SER A 46 13.42 -13.80 -6.60
C SER A 46 12.02 -13.70 -7.21
N SER A 47 11.60 -14.68 -8.01
CA SER A 47 10.22 -14.80 -8.49
C SER A 47 9.24 -15.00 -7.33
N ALA A 48 9.55 -15.88 -6.39
CA ALA A 48 8.76 -16.09 -5.18
C ALA A 48 8.71 -14.85 -4.26
N VAL A 49 9.75 -14.02 -4.26
CA VAL A 49 9.73 -12.70 -3.58
C VAL A 49 8.73 -11.77 -4.25
N ILE A 50 8.70 -11.71 -5.59
CA ILE A 50 7.74 -10.87 -6.32
C ILE A 50 6.32 -11.31 -5.98
N ASP A 51 6.04 -12.62 -6.09
CA ASP A 51 4.73 -13.18 -5.77
C ASP A 51 4.32 -12.87 -4.33
N LEU A 52 5.24 -13.02 -3.36
CA LEU A 52 4.99 -12.68 -1.96
C LEU A 52 4.53 -11.22 -1.76
N PHE A 53 5.14 -10.27 -2.48
CA PHE A 53 4.79 -8.85 -2.37
C PHE A 53 3.49 -8.50 -3.09
N PHE A 54 3.20 -9.15 -4.22
CA PHE A 54 1.97 -8.96 -4.97
C PHE A 54 0.77 -9.63 -4.29
N ASP A 55 0.91 -10.83 -3.73
CA ASP A 55 -0.15 -11.48 -2.93
C ASP A 55 -0.51 -10.68 -1.67
N LYS A 56 0.49 -10.01 -1.08
CA LYS A 56 0.22 -9.12 0.06
C LYS A 56 -0.60 -7.90 -0.36
N LYS A 57 -0.53 -7.46 -1.62
CA LYS A 57 -1.37 -6.36 -2.15
C LYS A 57 -2.83 -6.76 -2.08
N ASP A 58 -3.17 -7.91 -2.65
CA ASP A 58 -4.56 -8.33 -2.79
C ASP A 58 -5.20 -8.60 -1.43
N ASN A 59 -4.47 -9.23 -0.50
CA ASN A 59 -4.99 -9.53 0.83
C ASN A 59 -4.99 -8.33 1.81
N ALA A 60 -4.16 -7.31 1.61
CA ALA A 60 -4.08 -6.19 2.56
C ALA A 60 -5.08 -5.06 2.30
N ILE A 61 -5.60 -4.95 1.07
CA ILE A 61 -6.63 -3.96 0.74
C ILE A 61 -7.90 -4.26 1.56
N TYR A 62 -8.26 -5.52 1.73
CA TYR A 62 -9.43 -5.92 2.52
C TYR A 62 -9.33 -5.57 4.01
N ASN A 63 -8.14 -5.64 4.62
CA ASN A 63 -7.99 -5.50 6.09
C ASN A 63 -7.78 -4.06 6.59
N GLN A 64 -7.55 -3.07 5.73
CA GLN A 64 -7.30 -1.68 6.17
C GLN A 64 -8.47 -0.72 5.88
N MET A 65 -9.61 -1.27 5.45
CA MET A 65 -10.80 -0.51 5.06
C MET A 65 -11.86 -0.50 6.17
N SER A 66 -11.53 -0.34 7.44
CA SER A 66 -12.56 -0.33 8.49
C SER A 66 -13.44 0.94 8.48
N LEU A 67 -12.87 2.08 8.06
CA LEU A 67 -13.58 3.37 8.04
C LEU A 67 -14.59 3.50 6.90
N LEU A 68 -14.30 2.96 5.71
CA LEU A 68 -15.17 3.12 4.53
C LEU A 68 -16.55 2.43 4.70
N PRO A 69 -16.65 1.16 5.09
CA PRO A 69 -17.92 0.50 5.38
C PRO A 69 -18.74 1.26 6.43
N LEU A 70 -18.06 1.78 7.47
CA LEU A 70 -18.73 2.53 8.53
C LEU A 70 -19.30 3.86 8.01
N THR A 71 -18.57 4.57 7.14
CA THR A 71 -19.09 5.79 6.49
C THR A 71 -20.23 5.50 5.51
N ILE A 72 -20.17 4.36 4.79
CA ILE A 72 -21.23 3.93 3.87
C ILE A 72 -22.51 3.60 4.63
N ILE A 73 -22.40 2.91 5.78
CA ILE A 73 -23.54 2.60 6.65
C ILE A 73 -24.17 3.88 7.19
N LEU A 74 -23.37 4.85 7.65
CA LEU A 74 -23.86 6.14 8.15
C LEU A 74 -24.52 6.98 7.06
N LEU A 75 -24.07 6.87 5.81
CA LEU A 75 -24.68 7.54 4.66
C LEU A 75 -26.03 6.90 4.29
N ALA A 76 -26.20 5.59 4.49
CA ALA A 76 -27.42 4.87 4.14
C ALA A 76 -28.58 5.09 5.15
N ILE A 77 -28.29 5.58 6.36
CA ILE A 77 -29.27 5.78 7.43
C ILE A 77 -29.78 7.25 7.40
N PRO A 78 -31.06 7.51 7.05
CA PRO A 78 -31.59 8.87 6.87
C PRO A 78 -31.34 9.85 8.04
N PRO A 79 -31.54 9.49 9.32
CA PRO A 79 -31.26 10.39 10.44
C PRO A 79 -29.77 10.66 10.66
N ALA A 80 -28.87 9.83 10.13
CA ALA A 80 -27.42 9.97 10.28
C ALA A 80 -26.72 10.52 9.02
N HIS A 81 -27.47 10.83 7.96
CA HIS A 81 -26.92 11.21 6.66
C HIS A 81 -25.94 12.40 6.72
N PHE A 82 -26.21 13.43 7.53
CA PHE A 82 -25.29 14.56 7.72
C PHE A 82 -23.93 14.14 8.32
N VAL A 83 -23.95 13.21 9.27
CA VAL A 83 -22.73 12.63 9.86
C VAL A 83 -22.04 11.70 8.85
N GLY A 84 -22.80 10.97 8.04
CA GLY A 84 -22.32 10.18 6.92
C GLY A 84 -21.57 11.02 5.89
N VAL A 85 -22.14 12.13 5.44
CA VAL A 85 -21.51 13.05 4.47
C VAL A 85 -20.23 13.67 5.04
N GLY A 86 -20.28 14.16 6.28
CA GLY A 86 -19.10 14.75 6.93
C GLY A 86 -17.96 13.75 7.12
N SER A 87 -18.29 12.52 7.54
CA SER A 87 -17.29 11.46 7.71
C SER A 87 -16.74 10.96 6.36
N ALA A 88 -17.56 10.88 5.31
CA ALA A 88 -17.13 10.54 3.96
C ALA A 88 -16.14 11.57 3.39
N ALA A 89 -16.40 12.87 3.61
CA ALA A 89 -15.54 13.95 3.14
C ALA A 89 -14.10 13.88 3.70
N ILE A 90 -13.93 13.31 4.89
CA ILE A 90 -12.62 13.14 5.54
C ILE A 90 -12.03 11.77 5.23
N SER A 91 -12.82 10.71 5.37
CA SER A 91 -12.35 9.33 5.26
C SER A 91 -11.97 8.93 3.84
N VAL A 92 -12.70 9.40 2.82
CA VAL A 92 -12.44 9.03 1.42
C VAL A 92 -11.09 9.56 0.93
N PRO A 93 -10.75 10.86 1.07
CA PRO A 93 -9.43 11.37 0.68
C PRO A 93 -8.28 10.72 1.47
N LEU A 94 -8.45 10.52 2.78
CA LEU A 94 -7.47 9.83 3.61
C LEU A 94 -7.25 8.38 3.14
N PHE A 95 -8.33 7.69 2.77
CA PHE A 95 -8.26 6.32 2.27
C PHE A 95 -7.56 6.24 0.91
N ILE A 96 -7.90 7.14 -0.02
CA ILE A 96 -7.26 7.20 -1.34
C ILE A 96 -5.77 7.47 -1.17
N ASN A 97 -5.41 8.46 -0.34
CA ASN A 97 -4.01 8.80 -0.11
C ASN A 97 -3.24 7.69 0.62
N GLY A 98 -3.84 7.08 1.65
CA GLY A 98 -3.25 5.96 2.37
C GLY A 98 -3.03 4.75 1.45
N SER A 99 -4.02 4.39 0.65
CA SER A 99 -3.93 3.32 -0.36
C SER A 99 -2.83 3.62 -1.39
N TYR A 100 -2.81 4.84 -1.92
CA TYR A 100 -1.79 5.29 -2.87
C TYR A 100 -0.38 5.15 -2.29
N THR A 101 -0.20 5.66 -1.08
CA THR A 101 1.06 5.69 -0.35
C THR A 101 1.55 4.28 -0.03
N LEU A 102 0.65 3.41 0.41
CA LEU A 102 0.94 2.01 0.69
C LEU A 102 1.41 1.26 -0.57
N VAL A 103 0.73 1.43 -1.71
CA VAL A 103 1.14 0.80 -2.97
C VAL A 103 2.52 1.33 -3.39
N LYS A 104 2.75 2.64 -3.31
CA LYS A 104 4.04 3.27 -3.62
C LYS A 104 5.17 2.66 -2.78
N TYR A 105 5.04 2.67 -1.45
CA TYR A 105 6.08 2.17 -0.56
C TYR A 105 6.33 0.67 -0.69
N ARG A 106 5.29 -0.14 -0.91
CA ARG A 106 5.46 -1.58 -1.10
C ARG A 106 6.24 -1.91 -2.36
N LYS A 107 5.89 -1.28 -3.49
CA LYS A 107 6.61 -1.49 -4.76
C LYS A 107 8.03 -0.95 -4.72
N LYS A 108 8.27 0.17 -4.03
CA LYS A 108 9.62 0.67 -3.72
C LYS A 108 10.42 -0.34 -2.90
N LYS A 109 9.83 -0.89 -1.85
CA LYS A 109 10.47 -1.91 -1.00
C LYS A 109 10.77 -3.19 -1.77
N LEU A 110 9.86 -3.64 -2.63
CA LEU A 110 10.09 -4.78 -3.53
C LEU A 110 11.30 -4.52 -4.44
N TYR A 111 11.35 -3.35 -5.08
CA TYR A 111 12.47 -2.97 -5.94
C TYR A 111 13.80 -2.98 -5.18
N MET A 112 13.85 -2.41 -3.96
CA MET A 112 15.05 -2.42 -3.13
C MET A 112 15.50 -3.85 -2.80
N VAL A 113 14.57 -4.71 -2.34
CA VAL A 113 14.89 -6.10 -1.99
C VAL A 113 15.41 -6.88 -3.20
N LEU A 114 14.81 -6.70 -4.38
CA LEU A 114 15.27 -7.38 -5.60
C LEU A 114 16.65 -6.88 -6.05
N THR A 115 16.88 -5.58 -5.98
CA THR A 115 18.16 -4.98 -6.36
C THR A 115 19.28 -5.42 -5.41
N GLU A 116 19.02 -5.38 -4.11
CA GLU A 116 19.94 -5.83 -3.07
C GLU A 116 20.21 -7.34 -3.17
N TYR A 117 19.18 -8.14 -3.43
CA TYR A 117 19.33 -9.58 -3.64
C TYR A 117 20.17 -9.89 -4.89
N LYS A 118 19.97 -9.16 -5.99
CA LYS A 118 20.78 -9.32 -7.20
C LYS A 118 22.26 -9.08 -6.94
N GLN A 119 22.60 -8.13 -6.07
CA GLN A 119 23.98 -7.78 -5.73
C GLN A 119 24.60 -8.70 -4.67
N THR A 120 23.85 -9.02 -3.61
CA THR A 120 24.38 -9.69 -2.41
C THR A 120 24.05 -11.18 -2.33
N GLN A 121 23.13 -11.65 -3.18
CA GLN A 121 22.52 -13.00 -3.12
C GLN A 121 21.86 -13.33 -1.78
N ASN A 122 21.64 -12.33 -0.93
CA ASN A 122 21.09 -12.52 0.41
C ASN A 122 19.75 -11.80 0.55
N LEU A 123 18.73 -12.55 0.96
CA LEU A 123 17.44 -11.97 1.33
C LEU A 123 17.44 -11.52 2.80
N PRO A 124 16.76 -10.41 3.12
CA PRO A 124 16.49 -10.02 4.50
C PRO A 124 15.77 -11.16 5.25
N ILE A 125 16.12 -11.36 6.52
CA ILE A 125 15.63 -12.48 7.35
C ILE A 125 14.11 -12.62 7.30
N TRP A 126 13.39 -11.50 7.41
CA TRP A 126 11.93 -11.47 7.40
C TRP A 126 11.31 -11.84 6.04
N VAL A 127 12.01 -11.57 4.93
CA VAL A 127 11.59 -11.98 3.57
C VAL A 127 11.89 -13.46 3.40
N ARG A 128 13.12 -13.87 3.72
CA ARG A 128 13.61 -15.24 3.63
C ARG A 128 12.67 -16.24 4.31
N LYS A 129 12.27 -15.97 5.56
CA LYS A 129 11.32 -16.81 6.30
C LYS A 129 9.99 -17.01 5.55
N LYS A 130 9.48 -15.95 4.92
CA LYS A 130 8.18 -15.98 4.20
C LYS A 130 8.28 -16.64 2.85
N VAL A 131 9.37 -16.41 2.13
CA VAL A 131 9.67 -17.04 0.84
C VAL A 131 9.90 -18.53 1.02
N ASN A 132 10.72 -18.95 1.99
CA ASN A 132 10.93 -20.38 2.26
C ASN A 132 9.62 -21.09 2.63
N ARG A 133 8.73 -20.43 3.38
CA ARG A 133 7.39 -20.97 3.66
C ARG A 133 6.56 -21.13 2.38
N ARG A 134 6.65 -20.19 1.43
CA ARG A 134 5.96 -20.26 0.13
C ARG A 134 6.53 -21.37 -0.75
N LEU A 135 7.85 -21.45 -0.86
CA LEU A 135 8.54 -22.49 -1.63
C LEU A 135 8.19 -23.89 -1.11
N LYS A 136 8.22 -24.08 0.21
CA LYS A 136 7.77 -25.33 0.83
C LYS A 136 6.33 -25.67 0.45
N ASN A 137 5.44 -24.69 0.41
CA ASN A 137 4.06 -24.94 -0.02
C ASN A 137 3.99 -25.34 -1.50
N TYR A 138 4.82 -24.77 -2.38
CA TYR A 138 4.88 -25.15 -3.79
C TYR A 138 5.44 -26.56 -3.99
N GLU A 139 6.46 -26.94 -3.23
CA GLU A 139 7.04 -28.30 -3.24
C GLU A 139 6.05 -29.37 -2.73
N LEU A 140 5.11 -28.98 -1.85
CA LEU A 140 4.10 -29.87 -1.29
C LEU A 140 2.84 -30.00 -2.16
N LEU A 141 2.69 -29.20 -3.21
CA LEU A 141 1.57 -29.35 -4.15
C LEU A 141 1.89 -30.50 -5.12
N PRO A 142 1.00 -31.50 -5.27
CA PRO A 142 1.20 -32.54 -6.26
C PRO A 142 1.24 -31.89 -7.64
N ILE A 143 2.32 -32.13 -8.38
CA ILE A 143 2.47 -31.72 -9.77
C ILE A 143 1.49 -32.58 -10.59
N ASN A 144 0.23 -32.16 -10.67
CA ASN A 144 -0.72 -32.72 -11.64
C ASN A 144 -0.40 -32.11 -13.00
N TYR A 145 0.27 -32.90 -13.84
CA TYR A 145 0.36 -32.69 -15.29
C TYR A 145 -0.95 -33.12 -15.97
#